data_AF-A0A0F9QJN8-F1
#
_entry.id   AF-A0A0F9QJN8-F1
#
_cell.length_a   1.000
_cell.length_b   1.000
_cell.length_c   1.000
_cell.angle_alpha   90.00
_cell.angle_beta   90.00
_cell.angle_gamma   90.00
#
_symmetry.space_group_name_H-M   'P 1'
#
loop_
_entity.id
_entity.type
_entity.pdbx_description
1 polymer ?
#
loop_
_entity_poly.entity_id
_entity_poly.type
_entity_poly.pdbx_seq_one_letter_code
_entity_poly.pdbx_strand_id
1 'polypeptide(L)'
;MYEKDAQGIIDEDLIDDIAFSFFQRCEDIITVTDASLGKVKCFKCGNIIYHKGKKEENLKCKKCSWETTWGIYFKSYQGKQLHGGTAFEVFKEFVSKLPSTKTPEEKMILVDQLIHGVHQWTETNFKEPIFTRPAAENIISGRMRQVMKLLNHLARGPKRKETHNKWTEKVLTWDKYVEDKKKKKL
;
A
#
# COMPACT_ATOMS: atom_id res chain seq x y z
N MET A 1 13.73 13.10 -5.83
CA MET A 1 12.45 13.67 -6.26
C MET A 1 12.13 14.93 -5.46
N TYR A 2 11.55 14.83 -4.26
CA TYR A 2 11.15 16.00 -3.45
C TYR A 2 12.25 17.06 -3.20
N GLU A 3 13.50 16.65 -2.95
CA GLU A 3 14.61 17.60 -2.72
C GLU A 3 15.00 18.39 -3.97
N LYS A 4 14.94 17.78 -5.16
CA LYS A 4 15.21 18.46 -6.44
C LYS A 4 14.07 19.41 -6.80
N ASP A 5 12.83 18.95 -6.61
CA ASP A 5 11.64 19.77 -6.81
C ASP A 5 11.66 21.02 -5.90
N ALA A 6 12.03 20.87 -4.63
CA ALA A 6 12.22 21.99 -3.70
C ALA A 6 13.33 22.97 -4.11
N GLN A 7 14.26 22.54 -4.97
CA GLN A 7 15.30 23.39 -5.58
C GLN A 7 14.86 24.01 -6.92
N GLY A 8 13.61 23.79 -7.34
CA GLY A 8 13.06 24.23 -8.63
C GLY A 8 13.51 23.38 -9.81
N ILE A 9 14.09 22.20 -9.56
CA ILE A 9 14.59 21.28 -10.59
C ILE A 9 13.57 20.14 -10.74
N ILE A 10 12.87 20.15 -11.88
CA ILE A 10 11.93 19.08 -12.24
C ILE A 10 12.70 17.97 -12.95
N ASP A 11 12.67 16.78 -12.37
CA ASP A 11 13.25 15.55 -12.92
C ASP A 11 12.10 14.68 -13.44
N GLU A 12 11.65 14.98 -14.67
CA GLU A 12 10.43 14.41 -15.25
C GLU A 12 10.50 12.88 -15.35
N ASP A 13 11.64 12.35 -15.80
CA ASP A 13 11.86 10.90 -15.94
C ASP A 13 11.73 10.20 -14.58
N LEU A 14 12.31 10.78 -13.52
CA LEU A 14 12.21 10.21 -12.17
C LEU A 14 10.76 10.27 -11.62
N ILE A 15 10.02 11.33 -11.90
CA ILE A 15 8.62 11.47 -11.49
C ILE A 15 7.78 10.39 -12.19
N ASP A 16 7.99 10.20 -13.48
CA ASP A 16 7.28 9.20 -14.28
C ASP A 16 7.58 7.78 -13.80
N ASP A 17 8.86 7.45 -13.61
CA ASP A 17 9.28 6.14 -13.10
C ASP A 17 8.63 5.81 -11.75
N ILE A 18 8.60 6.77 -10.82
CA ILE A 18 7.97 6.60 -9.51
C ILE A 18 6.45 6.45 -9.65
N ALA A 19 5.80 7.32 -10.43
CA ALA A 19 4.36 7.31 -10.60
C ALA A 19 3.88 6.00 -11.24
N PHE A 20 4.55 5.51 -12.29
CA PHE A 20 4.21 4.24 -12.94
C PHE A 20 4.54 3.03 -12.08
N SER A 21 5.65 3.05 -11.33
CA SER A 21 5.97 1.98 -10.38
C SER A 21 4.91 1.87 -9.28
N PHE A 22 4.47 3.00 -8.74
CA PHE A 22 3.38 3.04 -7.77
C PHE A 22 2.06 2.61 -8.38
N PHE A 23 1.77 2.98 -9.62
CA PHE A 23 0.56 2.59 -10.32
C PHE A 23 0.45 1.07 -10.46
N GLN A 24 1.49 0.43 -11.01
CA GLN A 24 1.53 -1.03 -11.16
C GLN A 24 1.36 -1.73 -9.80
N ARG A 25 2.03 -1.21 -8.77
CA ARG A 25 1.88 -1.77 -7.42
C ARG A 25 0.48 -1.59 -6.85
N CYS A 26 -0.17 -0.46 -7.09
CA CYS A 26 -1.55 -0.22 -6.68
C CYS A 26 -2.53 -1.14 -7.42
N GLU A 27 -2.32 -1.41 -8.71
CA GLU A 27 -3.13 -2.38 -9.47
C GLU A 27 -3.03 -3.80 -8.90
N ASP A 28 -1.83 -4.24 -8.52
CA ASP A 28 -1.63 -5.53 -7.85
C ASP A 28 -2.38 -5.59 -6.51
N ILE A 29 -2.26 -4.52 -5.72
CA ILE A 29 -2.95 -4.40 -4.42
C ILE A 29 -4.46 -4.48 -4.63
N ILE A 30 -4.99 -3.77 -5.63
CA ILE A 30 -6.41 -3.75 -5.92
C ILE A 30 -6.88 -5.16 -6.31
N THR A 31 -6.16 -5.79 -7.24
CA THR A 31 -6.46 -7.14 -7.73
C THR A 31 -6.47 -8.18 -6.62
N VAL A 32 -5.50 -8.13 -5.71
CA VAL A 32 -5.41 -9.06 -4.57
C VAL A 32 -6.47 -8.79 -3.52
N THR A 33 -6.82 -7.52 -3.28
CA THR A 33 -7.87 -7.14 -2.33
C THR A 33 -9.25 -7.54 -2.84
N ASP A 34 -9.54 -7.32 -4.13
CA ASP A 34 -10.78 -7.81 -4.73
C ASP A 34 -10.84 -9.35 -4.69
N ALA A 35 -9.73 -10.02 -4.95
CA ALA A 35 -9.64 -11.48 -4.84
C ALA A 35 -9.89 -11.96 -3.41
N SER A 36 -9.31 -11.33 -2.38
CA SER A 36 -9.58 -11.72 -0.98
C SER A 36 -11.05 -11.52 -0.60
N LEU A 37 -11.73 -10.55 -1.23
CA LEU A 37 -13.17 -10.28 -1.08
C LEU A 37 -14.07 -11.15 -1.97
N GLY A 38 -13.52 -12.18 -2.62
CA GLY A 38 -14.30 -13.15 -3.40
C GLY A 38 -14.40 -12.85 -4.89
N LYS A 39 -13.61 -11.91 -5.44
CA LYS A 39 -13.63 -11.50 -6.85
C LYS A 39 -12.25 -11.64 -7.49
N VAL A 40 -11.99 -12.78 -8.12
CA VAL A 40 -10.73 -13.02 -8.82
C VAL A 40 -10.83 -12.55 -10.27
N LYS A 41 -9.92 -11.65 -10.69
CA LYS A 41 -9.75 -11.29 -12.11
C LYS A 41 -8.94 -12.37 -12.82
N CYS A 42 -9.50 -12.99 -13.85
CA CYS A 42 -8.78 -13.98 -14.66
C CYS A 42 -7.59 -13.33 -15.38
N PHE A 43 -6.37 -13.82 -15.15
CA PHE A 43 -5.16 -13.24 -15.77
C PHE A 43 -5.11 -13.39 -17.30
N LYS A 44 -5.81 -14.38 -17.88
CA LYS A 44 -5.81 -14.60 -19.33
C LYS A 44 -6.73 -13.66 -20.10
N CYS A 45 -7.91 -13.34 -19.55
CA CYS A 45 -8.97 -12.65 -20.30
C CYS A 45 -9.69 -11.55 -19.50
N GLY A 46 -9.28 -11.29 -18.26
CA GLY A 46 -9.86 -10.25 -17.41
C GLY A 46 -11.25 -10.57 -16.82
N ASN A 47 -11.88 -11.70 -17.17
CA ASN A 47 -13.19 -12.05 -16.63
C ASN A 47 -13.17 -12.24 -15.10
N ILE A 48 -14.16 -11.68 -14.40
CA ILE A 48 -14.30 -11.85 -12.96
C ILE A 48 -14.86 -13.24 -12.63
N ILE A 49 -14.23 -13.92 -11.68
CA ILE A 49 -14.61 -15.22 -11.13
C ILE A 49 -14.91 -15.03 -9.65
N TYR A 50 -16.10 -15.44 -9.23
CA TYR A 50 -16.53 -15.33 -7.84
C TYR A 50 -16.18 -16.59 -7.05
N HIS A 51 -15.83 -16.44 -5.78
CA HIS A 51 -15.61 -17.55 -4.86
C HIS A 51 -16.07 -17.23 -3.43
N LYS A 52 -16.25 -18.29 -2.63
CA LYS A 52 -16.64 -18.23 -1.21
C LYS A 52 -15.44 -18.28 -0.27
N GLY A 53 -14.24 -18.51 -0.79
CA GLY A 53 -12.98 -18.45 -0.03
C GLY A 53 -12.57 -19.79 0.60
N LYS A 54 -13.22 -20.89 0.19
CA LYS A 54 -12.79 -22.24 0.58
C LYS A 54 -11.57 -22.63 -0.23
N LYS A 55 -10.51 -23.14 0.39
CA LYS A 55 -9.22 -23.37 -0.29
C LYS A 55 -9.32 -24.38 -1.45
N GLU A 56 -10.25 -25.32 -1.34
CA GLU A 56 -10.50 -26.39 -2.29
C GLU A 56 -11.43 -25.94 -3.43
N GLU A 57 -11.99 -24.74 -3.35
CA GLU A 57 -12.88 -24.20 -4.37
C GLU A 57 -12.15 -24.02 -5.70
N ASN A 58 -12.72 -24.58 -6.77
CA ASN A 58 -12.17 -24.47 -8.11
C ASN A 58 -12.58 -23.13 -8.73
N LEU A 59 -11.60 -22.28 -8.99
CA LEU A 59 -11.75 -21.05 -9.74
C LEU A 59 -11.68 -21.37 -11.22
N LYS A 60 -12.83 -21.43 -11.89
CA LYS A 60 -12.90 -21.71 -13.33
C LYS A 60 -13.40 -20.50 -14.11
N CYS A 61 -12.59 -20.04 -15.06
CA CYS A 61 -12.99 -18.99 -15.98
C CYS A 61 -13.92 -19.53 -17.07
N LYS A 62 -15.15 -19.00 -17.15
CA LYS A 62 -16.11 -19.39 -18.18
C LYS A 62 -15.75 -18.92 -19.60
N LYS A 63 -14.82 -17.97 -19.75
CA LYS A 63 -14.45 -17.38 -21.07
C LYS A 63 -13.24 -18.03 -21.73
N CYS A 64 -12.21 -18.38 -20.97
CA CYS A 64 -10.93 -18.87 -21.52
C CYS A 64 -10.48 -20.21 -20.95
N SER A 65 -11.36 -20.87 -20.18
CA SER A 65 -11.12 -22.18 -19.54
C SER A 65 -9.93 -22.23 -18.59
N TRP A 66 -9.32 -21.10 -18.24
CA TRP A 66 -8.33 -21.05 -17.17
C TRP A 66 -8.95 -21.55 -15.86
N GLU A 67 -8.22 -22.40 -15.15
CA GLU A 67 -8.63 -22.91 -13.86
C GLU A 67 -7.47 -23.06 -12.86
N THR A 68 -7.80 -22.95 -11.58
CA THR A 68 -6.91 -23.21 -10.43
C THR A 68 -7.77 -23.38 -9.18
N THR A 69 -7.19 -23.79 -8.04
CA THR A 69 -7.90 -23.71 -6.76
C THR A 69 -7.68 -22.37 -6.08
N TRP A 70 -8.64 -21.91 -5.28
CA TRP A 70 -8.47 -20.72 -4.46
C TRP A 70 -7.24 -20.83 -3.54
N GLY A 71 -6.97 -22.01 -2.97
CA GLY A 71 -5.81 -22.23 -2.12
C GLY A 71 -4.47 -22.01 -2.84
N ILE A 72 -4.36 -22.42 -4.10
CA ILE A 72 -3.16 -22.16 -4.92
C ILE A 72 -3.07 -20.67 -5.27
N TYR A 73 -4.19 -20.06 -5.66
CA TYR A 73 -4.23 -18.63 -5.97
C TYR A 73 -3.84 -17.77 -4.76
N PHE A 74 -4.41 -18.04 -3.58
CA PHE A 74 -4.09 -17.35 -2.33
C PHE A 74 -2.60 -17.44 -1.98
N LYS A 75 -2.00 -18.63 -2.13
CA LYS A 75 -0.56 -18.84 -1.89
C LYS A 75 0.33 -17.99 -2.80
N SER A 76 -0.14 -17.63 -4.00
CA SER A 76 0.64 -16.84 -4.96
C SER A 76 0.97 -15.43 -4.47
N TYR A 77 0.16 -14.86 -3.58
CA TYR A 77 0.35 -13.50 -3.04
C TYR A 77 0.55 -13.47 -1.51
N GLN A 78 0.40 -14.60 -0.84
CA GLN A 78 0.58 -14.69 0.61
C GLN A 78 1.95 -14.15 1.03
N GLY A 79 1.98 -13.26 2.02
CA GLY A 79 3.22 -12.66 2.56
C GLY A 79 3.79 -11.51 1.72
N LYS A 80 3.21 -11.16 0.57
CA LYS A 80 3.75 -10.13 -0.35
C LYS A 80 3.27 -8.69 -0.08
N GLN A 81 2.56 -8.44 1.02
CA GLN A 81 2.00 -7.12 1.36
C GLN A 81 1.12 -6.51 0.24
N LEU A 82 0.27 -7.35 -0.36
CA LEU A 82 -0.60 -6.97 -1.48
C LEU A 82 -2.07 -6.76 -1.07
N HIS A 83 -2.38 -6.75 0.22
CA HIS A 83 -3.75 -6.52 0.68
C HIS A 83 -3.92 -5.05 1.08
N GLY A 84 -4.81 -4.32 0.42
CA GLY A 84 -5.00 -2.88 0.59
C GLY A 84 -5.67 -2.51 1.91
N GLY A 85 -6.41 -3.45 2.51
CA GLY A 85 -7.05 -3.27 3.81
C GLY A 85 -7.93 -2.03 3.80
N THR A 86 -7.78 -1.19 4.80
CA THR A 86 -8.55 0.04 4.94
C THR A 86 -8.07 1.20 4.05
N ALA A 87 -6.87 1.11 3.48
CA ALA A 87 -6.36 2.06 2.49
C ALA A 87 -6.79 1.72 1.05
N PHE A 88 -7.66 0.72 0.86
CA PHE A 88 -8.10 0.26 -0.46
C PHE A 88 -8.64 1.38 -1.37
N GLU A 89 -9.42 2.32 -0.82
CA GLU A 89 -9.95 3.46 -1.58
C GLU A 89 -8.85 4.41 -2.08
N VAL A 90 -7.79 4.62 -1.27
CA VAL A 90 -6.65 5.47 -1.64
C VAL A 90 -5.93 4.90 -2.87
N PHE A 91 -5.73 3.58 -2.92
CA PHE A 91 -5.12 2.91 -4.07
C PHE A 91 -5.99 3.03 -5.33
N LYS A 92 -7.30 2.84 -5.21
CA LYS A 92 -8.23 2.98 -6.36
C LYS A 92 -8.25 4.39 -6.91
N GLU A 93 -8.26 5.40 -6.04
CA GLU A 93 -8.22 6.80 -6.45
C GLU A 93 -6.97 7.11 -7.26
N PHE A 94 -5.79 6.69 -6.78
CA PHE A 94 -4.53 6.87 -7.48
C PHE A 94 -4.53 6.22 -8.88
N VAL A 95 -4.93 4.95 -8.97
CA VAL A 95 -5.02 4.22 -10.25
C VAL A 95 -6.03 4.86 -11.21
N SER A 96 -7.16 5.37 -10.71
CA SER A 96 -8.14 6.01 -11.59
C SER A 96 -7.66 7.35 -12.16
N LYS A 97 -6.84 8.10 -11.41
CA LYS A 97 -6.44 9.47 -11.77
C LYS A 97 -5.19 9.53 -12.63
N LEU A 98 -4.18 8.69 -12.37
CA LEU A 98 -2.88 8.80 -13.02
C LEU A 98 -2.93 8.79 -14.56
N PRO A 99 -3.75 7.96 -15.25
CA PRO A 99 -3.81 7.96 -16.71
C PRO A 99 -4.28 9.28 -17.33
N SER A 100 -4.99 10.10 -16.56
CA SER A 100 -5.48 11.42 -17.00
C SER A 100 -4.52 12.57 -16.66
N THR A 101 -3.50 12.30 -15.87
CA THR A 101 -2.51 13.27 -15.38
C THR A 101 -1.39 13.43 -16.39
N LYS A 102 -1.17 14.65 -16.89
CA LYS A 102 -0.28 14.87 -18.05
C LYS A 102 1.01 15.57 -17.69
N THR A 103 1.01 16.47 -16.70
CA THR A 103 2.21 17.22 -16.35
C THR A 103 3.00 16.57 -15.20
N PRO A 104 4.32 16.76 -15.15
CA PRO A 104 5.15 16.29 -14.04
C PRO A 104 4.64 16.80 -12.68
N GLU A 105 4.17 18.04 -12.59
CA GLU A 105 3.66 18.64 -11.35
C GLU A 105 2.38 17.97 -10.89
N GLU A 106 1.44 17.70 -11.81
CA GLU A 106 0.21 17.01 -11.46
C GLU A 106 0.49 15.56 -11.00
N LYS A 107 1.45 14.87 -11.64
CA LYS A 107 1.88 13.52 -11.21
C LYS A 107 2.52 13.57 -9.83
N MET A 108 3.35 14.58 -9.57
CA MET A 108 3.99 14.80 -8.29
C MET A 108 2.96 15.01 -7.16
N ILE A 109 1.93 15.84 -7.41
CA ILE A 109 0.81 16.04 -6.47
C ILE A 109 0.08 14.72 -6.21
N LEU A 110 -0.18 13.94 -7.26
CA LEU A 110 -0.91 12.68 -7.13
C LEU A 110 -0.10 11.62 -6.34
N VAL A 111 1.21 11.54 -6.58
CA VAL A 111 2.14 10.70 -5.80
C VAL A 111 2.17 11.14 -4.34
N ASP A 112 2.21 12.45 -4.08
CA ASP A 112 2.17 12.99 -2.74
C ASP A 112 0.86 12.66 -2.01
N GLN A 113 -0.29 12.79 -2.68
CA GLN A 113 -1.59 12.41 -2.15
C GLN A 113 -1.66 10.92 -1.80
N LEU A 114 -1.13 10.04 -2.66
CA LEU A 114 -1.04 8.60 -2.37
C LEU A 114 -0.21 8.35 -1.10
N ILE A 115 1.00 8.91 -1.03
CA ILE A 115 1.91 8.76 0.11
C ILE A 115 1.23 9.23 1.41
N HIS A 116 0.53 10.36 1.37
CA HIS A 116 -0.21 10.86 2.52
C HIS A 116 -1.40 9.98 2.89
N GLY A 117 -2.17 9.51 1.91
CA GLY A 117 -3.34 8.65 2.15
C GLY A 117 -2.97 7.32 2.83
N VAL A 118 -1.82 6.74 2.46
CA VAL A 118 -1.32 5.51 3.12
C VAL A 118 -0.61 5.77 4.45
N HIS A 119 -0.25 7.03 4.75
CA HIS A 119 0.38 7.46 6.01
C HIS A 119 -0.65 7.86 7.08
N GLN A 120 -1.71 8.61 6.72
CA GLN A 120 -2.73 9.14 7.64
C GLN A 120 -3.52 8.07 8.39
N TRP A 121 -3.65 6.86 7.85
CA TRP A 121 -4.45 5.80 8.46
C TRP A 121 -3.90 5.27 9.79
N THR A 122 -2.72 5.75 10.16
CA THR A 122 -2.11 5.45 11.44
C THR A 122 -2.72 6.31 12.58
N GLU A 123 -3.40 7.43 12.27
CA GLU A 123 -3.85 8.44 13.24
C GLU A 123 -5.27 8.25 13.81
N THR A 124 -6.15 7.47 13.18
CA THR A 124 -7.56 7.41 13.58
C THR A 124 -7.87 6.33 14.63
N ASN A 125 -8.23 6.80 15.83
CA ASN A 125 -9.29 6.29 16.70
C ASN A 125 -9.28 4.81 17.14
N PHE A 126 -8.21 4.37 17.78
CA PHE A 126 -8.34 3.27 18.73
C PHE A 126 -7.98 3.72 20.14
N LYS A 127 -8.93 3.55 21.07
CA LYS A 127 -8.73 3.76 22.52
C LYS A 127 -7.69 2.80 23.12
N GLU A 128 -7.34 1.76 22.37
CA GLU A 128 -6.22 0.85 22.62
C GLU A 128 -5.32 0.79 21.39
N PRO A 129 -4.01 0.60 21.51
CA PRO A 129 -3.11 0.55 20.35
C PRO A 129 -3.43 -0.68 19.50
N ILE A 130 -4.29 -0.54 18.49
CA ILE A 130 -4.36 -1.52 17.42
C ILE A 130 -3.14 -1.30 16.55
N PHE A 131 -2.17 -2.20 16.70
CA PHE A 131 -0.93 -2.26 15.94
C PHE A 131 -1.21 -2.71 14.48
N THR A 132 -2.00 -1.96 13.72
CA THR A 132 -2.14 -2.20 12.28
C THR A 132 -0.85 -1.75 11.59
N ARG A 133 -0.31 -2.62 10.73
CA ARG A 133 0.83 -2.24 9.89
C ARG A 133 0.42 -1.09 8.97
N PRO A 134 1.30 -0.10 8.74
CA PRO A 134 0.99 1.00 7.84
C PRO A 134 0.83 0.47 6.41
N ALA A 135 -0.21 0.94 5.70
CA ALA A 135 -0.43 0.60 4.29
C ALA A 135 0.73 1.05 3.37
N ALA A 136 1.61 1.93 3.87
CA ALA A 136 2.81 2.34 3.17
C ALA A 136 3.80 1.19 2.91
N GLU A 137 3.82 0.12 3.72
CA GLU A 137 4.62 -1.08 3.42
C GLU A 137 4.17 -1.78 2.14
N ASN A 138 2.95 -1.52 1.67
CA ASN A 138 2.48 -2.08 0.42
C ASN A 138 3.17 -1.46 -0.79
N ILE A 139 3.63 -0.21 -0.71
CA ILE A 139 4.19 0.55 -1.84
C ILE A 139 5.68 0.91 -1.69
N ILE A 140 6.18 1.02 -0.46
CA ILE A 140 7.60 1.32 -0.19
C ILE A 140 8.25 0.07 0.39
N SER A 141 9.27 -0.43 -0.32
CA SER A 141 10.09 -1.54 0.17
C SER A 141 10.97 -1.09 1.34
N GLY A 142 10.97 -1.83 2.44
CA GLY A 142 11.83 -1.56 3.59
C GLY A 142 11.30 -2.17 4.87
N ARG A 143 12.07 -2.08 5.96
CA ARG A 143 11.54 -2.39 7.30
C ARG A 143 10.56 -1.28 7.70
N MET A 144 9.49 -1.61 8.41
CA MET A 144 8.49 -0.66 8.93
C MET A 144 9.11 0.66 9.44
N ARG A 145 10.15 0.58 10.27
CA ARG A 145 10.84 1.75 10.83
C ARG A 145 11.50 2.63 9.76
N GLN A 146 12.07 2.04 8.72
CA GLN A 146 12.71 2.77 7.63
C GLN A 146 11.66 3.49 6.78
N VAL A 147 10.57 2.78 6.44
CA VAL A 147 9.43 3.35 5.71
C VAL A 147 8.83 4.51 6.51
N MET A 148 8.57 4.32 7.81
CA MET A 148 8.02 5.37 8.65
C MET A 148 8.97 6.56 8.86
N LYS A 149 10.29 6.32 9.02
CA LYS A 149 11.29 7.40 9.13
C LYS A 149 11.31 8.24 7.86
N LEU A 150 11.22 7.61 6.69
CA LEU A 150 11.11 8.28 5.40
C LEU A 150 9.83 9.12 5.32
N LEU A 151 8.66 8.52 5.59
CA LEU A 151 7.37 9.23 5.54
C LEU A 151 7.32 10.42 6.50
N ASN A 152 7.82 10.24 7.74
CA ASN A 152 7.88 11.30 8.72
C ASN A 152 8.86 12.42 8.35
N HIS A 153 9.89 12.12 7.55
CA HIS A 153 10.80 13.12 7.00
C HIS A 153 10.12 13.91 5.88
N LEU A 154 9.41 13.23 4.97
CA LEU A 154 8.65 13.85 3.88
C LEU A 154 7.50 14.72 4.38
N ALA A 155 6.86 14.35 5.50
CA ALA A 155 5.76 15.11 6.11
C ALA A 155 6.18 16.43 6.80
N ARG A 156 7.46 16.82 6.78
CA ARG A 156 7.98 18.05 7.44
C ARG A 156 7.67 19.32 6.63
N GLY A 157 6.39 19.66 6.50
CA GLY A 157 5.93 21.00 6.13
C GLY A 157 5.63 21.87 7.36
N PRO A 158 5.72 23.22 7.28
CA PRO A 158 5.56 24.13 8.42
C PRO A 158 4.20 24.03 9.14
N LYS A 159 3.20 23.38 8.54
CA LYS A 159 1.85 23.27 9.12
C LYS A 159 1.66 22.18 10.18
N ARG A 160 2.55 21.22 10.41
CA ARG A 160 2.18 20.03 11.24
C ARG A 160 3.30 19.41 12.09
N LYS A 161 3.75 20.13 13.13
CA LYS A 161 4.68 19.61 14.16
C LYS A 161 4.03 18.59 15.13
N GLU A 162 2.73 18.68 15.40
CA GLU A 162 2.07 17.84 16.43
C GLU A 162 1.93 16.36 16.05
N THR A 163 1.72 16.08 14.76
CA THR A 163 1.63 14.72 14.22
C THR A 163 2.95 13.96 14.34
N HIS A 164 4.08 14.66 14.18
CA HIS A 164 5.43 14.08 14.20
C HIS A 164 5.83 13.52 15.58
N ASN A 165 5.45 14.22 16.65
CA ASN A 165 5.83 13.86 18.02
C ASN A 165 5.09 12.61 18.51
N LYS A 166 3.78 12.51 18.21
CA LYS A 166 2.94 11.36 18.61
C LYS A 166 3.40 10.04 17.99
N TRP A 167 4.06 10.06 16.83
CA TRP A 167 4.56 8.86 16.16
C TRP A 167 5.92 8.38 16.65
N THR A 168 6.82 9.30 16.96
CA THR A 168 8.14 8.97 17.49
C THR A 168 8.00 8.18 18.80
N GLU A 169 7.06 8.58 19.65
CA GLU A 169 6.68 7.84 20.87
C GLU A 169 6.04 6.46 20.58
N LYS A 170 5.17 6.36 19.56
CA LYS A 170 4.55 5.09 19.13
C LYS A 170 5.55 4.07 18.55
N VAL A 171 6.59 4.52 17.86
CA VAL A 171 7.64 3.62 17.31
C VAL A 171 8.53 3.09 18.43
N LEU A 172 8.94 3.95 19.37
CA LEU A 172 9.74 3.56 20.53
C LEU A 172 9.02 2.53 21.43
N THR A 173 7.71 2.68 21.60
CA THR A 173 6.89 1.72 22.36
C THR A 173 6.75 0.37 21.66
N TRP A 174 6.69 0.33 20.32
CA TRP A 174 6.68 -0.91 19.55
C TRP A 174 8.00 -1.69 19.67
N ASP A 175 9.13 -0.98 19.67
CA ASP A 175 10.46 -1.57 19.79
C ASP A 175 10.61 -2.31 21.11
N LYS A 176 10.16 -1.67 22.19
CA LYS A 176 10.11 -2.25 23.52
C LYS A 176 9.19 -3.47 23.58
N TYR A 177 8.00 -3.41 22.99
CA TYR A 177 7.08 -4.54 22.93
C TYR A 177 7.68 -5.76 22.19
N VAL A 178 8.33 -5.54 21.05
CA VAL A 178 8.95 -6.62 20.26
C VAL A 178 10.13 -7.25 20.99
N GLU A 179 10.95 -6.44 21.67
CA GLU A 179 12.04 -6.94 22.52
C GLU A 179 11.51 -7.75 23.70
N ASP A 180 10.48 -7.28 24.39
CA ASP A 180 9.86 -8.01 25.50
C ASP A 180 9.23 -9.33 25.05
N LYS A 181 8.64 -9.38 23.85
CA LYS A 181 8.12 -10.63 23.28
C LYS A 181 9.21 -11.60 22.86
N LYS A 182 10.37 -11.11 22.41
CA LYS A 182 11.53 -11.96 22.10
C LYS A 182 12.14 -12.56 23.37
N LYS A 183 12.22 -11.78 24.45
CA LYS A 183 12.70 -12.24 25.77
C LYS A 183 11.80 -13.29 26.42
N LYS A 184 10.49 -13.29 26.14
CA LYS A 184 9.53 -14.29 26.64
C LYS A 184 9.47 -15.60 25.83
N LYS A 185 10.24 -15.71 24.75
CA LYS A 185 10.30 -16.91 23.88
C LYS A 185 11.63 -17.68 23.99
N LEU A 186 12.52 -17.25 24.87
CA LEU A 186 13.73 -17.94 25.33
C LEU A 186 13.49 -18.42 26.77
#